data_AF-A0A2W4QCX7-F1
#
_entry.id   AF-A0A2W4QCX7-F1
#
_cell.length_a   1.000
_cell.length_b   1.000
_cell.length_c   1.000
_cell.angle_alpha   90.00
_cell.angle_beta   90.00
_cell.angle_gamma   90.00
#
_symmetry.space_group_name_H-M   'P 1'
#
loop_
_entity.id
_entity.type
_entity.pdbx_description
1 polymer ?
#
loop_
_entity_poly.entity_id
_entity_poly.type
_entity_poly.pdbx_seq_one_letter_code
_entity_poly.pdbx_strand_id
1 'polypeptide(L)'
;MLYSENLKPGDVKTGFLTKPLKIDRHMSMYDDRSCQTFTEIIVTDEKEPYVAGVTLRVNHDKIAEIKVIWTTTGYWLFNADNYLNYSSQENWGPIPADKRTPYGDLIYAANAYMDAFLEGKVDLVPWGYPCVRVEGGMTTGRGRDDDTCEAGMPAGVNIANRQFVVDEVLGMVVVWCNFGGGPNSSGAADTHLFRVENGKLRYVHTLTHLLQSSFRGGATGTEADRRPAN
;
A
#
# COMPACT_ATOMS: atom_id res chain seq x y z
N MET A 1 -24.41 3.80 -6.63
CA MET A 1 -23.01 3.91 -6.14
C MET A 1 -22.73 2.67 -5.32
N LEU A 2 -21.67 1.93 -5.64
CA LEU A 2 -21.20 0.80 -4.84
C LEU A 2 -20.30 1.33 -3.72
N TYR A 3 -20.40 0.73 -2.53
CA TYR A 3 -19.53 1.04 -1.41
C TYR A 3 -18.96 -0.24 -0.83
N SER A 4 -17.66 -0.25 -0.59
CA SER A 4 -16.98 -1.37 0.04
C SER A 4 -15.90 -0.90 1.01
N GLU A 5 -15.75 -1.66 2.08
CA GLU A 5 -14.72 -1.48 3.09
C GLU A 5 -13.94 -2.76 3.26
N ASN A 6 -12.61 -2.65 3.23
CA ASN A 6 -11.69 -3.77 3.45
C ASN A 6 -12.06 -4.96 2.53
N LEU A 7 -12.29 -4.64 1.24
CA LEU A 7 -12.71 -5.55 0.17
C LEU A 7 -14.04 -6.31 0.42
N LYS A 8 -14.92 -5.78 1.27
CA LYS A 8 -16.25 -6.33 1.53
C LYS A 8 -17.34 -5.30 1.24
N PRO A 9 -18.52 -5.72 0.75
CA PRO A 9 -19.66 -4.80 0.62
C PRO A 9 -19.99 -4.12 1.95
N GLY A 10 -20.32 -2.83 1.92
CA GLY A 10 -20.72 -2.06 3.09
C GLY A 10 -21.82 -1.06 2.79
N ASP A 11 -22.21 -0.27 3.80
CA ASP A 11 -23.13 0.86 3.66
C ASP A 11 -22.40 2.18 3.91
N VAL A 12 -22.43 3.07 2.91
CA VAL A 12 -21.81 4.40 2.97
C VAL A 12 -22.39 5.28 4.09
N LYS A 13 -23.62 4.99 4.55
CA LYS A 13 -24.29 5.77 5.61
C LYS A 13 -23.88 5.39 7.02
N THR A 14 -23.15 4.29 7.19
CA THR A 14 -22.68 3.81 8.50
C THR A 14 -21.20 3.46 8.51
N GLY A 15 -20.57 3.44 7.33
CA GLY A 15 -19.17 3.06 7.16
C GLY A 15 -18.17 4.12 7.62
N PHE A 16 -16.89 3.81 7.38
CA PHE A 16 -15.73 4.64 7.68
C PHE A 16 -15.90 6.10 7.23
N LEU A 17 -16.53 6.35 6.09
CA LEU A 17 -16.76 7.71 5.57
C LEU A 17 -17.66 8.59 6.46
N THR A 18 -18.40 8.00 7.40
CA THR A 18 -19.23 8.78 8.35
C THR A 18 -18.46 9.24 9.58
N LYS A 19 -17.21 8.80 9.74
CA LYS A 19 -16.35 9.20 10.87
C LYS A 19 -15.77 10.60 10.60
N PRO A 20 -15.94 11.56 11.53
CA PRO A 20 -15.23 12.83 11.45
C PRO A 20 -13.76 12.59 11.80
N LEU A 21 -12.87 12.81 10.84
CA LEU A 21 -11.43 12.61 11.00
C LEU A 21 -10.69 13.93 10.82
N LYS A 22 -9.76 14.25 11.72
CA LYS A 22 -8.76 15.28 11.49
C LYS A 22 -7.63 14.64 10.68
N ILE A 23 -7.61 14.88 9.37
CA ILE A 23 -6.58 14.34 8.48
C ILE A 23 -5.29 15.15 8.68
N ASP A 24 -4.23 14.51 9.13
CA ASP A 24 -2.92 15.15 9.34
C ASP A 24 -2.08 15.15 8.06
N ARG A 25 -2.24 14.13 7.21
CA ARG A 25 -1.63 14.06 5.87
C ARG A 25 -2.53 13.31 4.89
N HIS A 26 -2.50 13.73 3.64
CA HIS A 26 -3.06 12.97 2.54
C HIS A 26 -2.22 13.11 1.27
N MET A 27 -2.38 12.14 0.38
CA MET A 27 -1.84 12.16 -0.97
C MET A 27 -2.87 11.55 -1.91
N SER A 28 -3.06 12.16 -3.08
CA SER A 28 -3.99 11.70 -4.09
C SER A 28 -3.28 11.45 -5.42
N MET A 29 -3.76 10.45 -6.15
CA MET A 29 -3.34 10.12 -7.52
C MET A 29 -4.57 9.90 -8.40
N TYR A 30 -4.41 10.12 -9.70
CA TYR A 30 -5.50 10.10 -10.68
C TYR A 30 -5.15 9.18 -11.86
N ASP A 31 -5.99 8.17 -12.07
CA ASP A 31 -5.94 7.29 -13.22
C ASP A 31 -6.95 7.75 -14.26
N ASP A 32 -6.43 8.49 -15.25
CA ASP A 32 -7.20 9.06 -16.34
C ASP A 32 -7.67 8.01 -17.35
N ARG A 33 -7.03 6.82 -17.39
CA ARG A 33 -7.42 5.72 -18.29
C ARG A 33 -8.57 4.91 -17.72
N SER A 34 -8.56 4.65 -16.42
CA SER A 34 -9.59 3.86 -15.74
C SER A 34 -10.68 4.70 -15.04
N CYS A 35 -10.58 6.03 -15.12
CA CYS A 35 -11.47 6.99 -14.46
C CYS A 35 -11.57 6.73 -12.94
N GLN A 36 -10.42 6.45 -12.32
CA GLN A 36 -10.31 6.17 -10.89
C GLN A 36 -9.38 7.17 -10.21
N THR A 37 -9.63 7.44 -8.94
CA THR A 37 -8.68 8.13 -8.07
C THR A 37 -8.22 7.17 -6.99
N PHE A 38 -7.06 7.40 -6.39
CA PHE A 38 -6.72 6.83 -5.10
C PHE A 38 -6.26 7.96 -4.17
N THR A 39 -6.62 7.88 -2.91
CA THR A 39 -6.17 8.82 -1.88
C THR A 39 -5.78 8.04 -0.64
N GLU A 40 -4.53 8.19 -0.23
CA GLU A 40 -4.04 7.72 1.06
C GLU A 40 -4.18 8.85 2.07
N ILE A 41 -4.74 8.56 3.23
CA ILE A 41 -4.91 9.50 4.35
C ILE A 41 -4.27 8.93 5.61
N ILE A 42 -3.70 9.81 6.41
CA ILE A 42 -3.10 9.50 7.70
C ILE A 42 -3.75 10.40 8.76
N VAL A 43 -4.19 9.77 9.83
CA VAL A 43 -4.84 10.37 11.00
C VAL A 43 -4.07 9.90 12.23
N THR A 44 -3.47 10.83 12.96
CA THR A 44 -2.66 10.55 14.17
C THR A 44 -3.40 10.95 15.44
N ASP A 45 -4.73 10.91 15.44
CA ASP A 45 -5.52 11.08 16.65
C ASP A 45 -5.18 9.96 17.65
N GLU A 46 -4.83 10.32 18.89
CA GLU A 46 -4.37 9.35 19.90
C GLU A 46 -5.45 8.31 20.28
N LYS A 47 -6.74 8.67 20.17
CA LYS A 47 -7.84 7.78 20.54
C LYS A 47 -8.26 6.91 19.38
N GLU A 48 -8.29 7.47 18.17
CA GLU A 48 -8.70 6.77 16.96
C GLU A 48 -7.76 7.06 15.78
N PRO A 49 -6.53 6.51 15.80
CA PRO A 49 -5.59 6.69 14.70
C PRO A 49 -5.98 5.82 13.51
N TYR A 50 -5.76 6.31 12.30
CA TYR A 50 -6.00 5.55 11.07
C TYR A 50 -4.96 5.84 10.00
N VAL A 51 -4.62 4.82 9.22
CA VAL A 51 -4.12 5.01 7.87
C VAL A 51 -5.10 4.34 6.91
N ALA A 52 -5.56 5.07 5.90
CA ALA A 52 -6.60 4.58 5.02
C ALA A 52 -6.35 4.92 3.55
N GLY A 53 -6.71 3.99 2.67
CA GLY A 53 -6.71 4.16 1.22
C GLY A 53 -8.14 4.24 0.70
N VAL A 54 -8.43 5.24 -0.13
CA VAL A 54 -9.76 5.47 -0.69
C VAL A 54 -9.68 5.54 -2.21
N THR A 55 -10.42 4.69 -2.91
CA THR A 55 -10.61 4.78 -4.36
C THR A 55 -11.98 5.32 -4.68
N LEU A 56 -12.05 6.31 -5.58
CA LEU A 56 -13.28 6.75 -6.21
C LEU A 56 -13.24 6.34 -7.68
N ARG A 57 -14.26 5.62 -8.15
CA ARG A 57 -14.45 5.41 -9.59
C ARG A 57 -15.53 6.33 -10.10
N VAL A 58 -15.19 7.15 -11.09
CA VAL A 58 -16.08 8.13 -11.69
C VAL A 58 -16.65 7.55 -12.98
N ASN A 59 -17.95 7.76 -13.18
CA ASN A 59 -18.64 7.49 -14.43
C ASN A 59 -19.39 8.77 -14.82
N HIS A 60 -18.90 9.46 -15.85
CA HIS A 60 -19.35 10.79 -16.25
C HIS A 60 -19.28 11.79 -15.07
N ASP A 61 -20.43 12.32 -14.65
CA ASP A 61 -20.60 13.32 -13.60
C ASP A 61 -20.83 12.71 -12.21
N LYS A 62 -20.73 11.38 -12.06
CA LYS A 62 -21.13 10.66 -10.85
C LYS A 62 -20.05 9.73 -10.32
N ILE A 63 -20.00 9.61 -8.99
CA ILE A 63 -19.24 8.56 -8.33
C ILE A 63 -20.01 7.24 -8.46
N ALA A 64 -19.45 6.31 -9.23
CA ALA A 64 -20.02 4.99 -9.47
C ALA A 64 -19.70 4.02 -8.32
N GLU A 65 -18.51 4.14 -7.73
CA GLU A 65 -18.01 3.25 -6.69
C GLU A 65 -17.03 3.97 -5.77
N ILE A 66 -17.07 3.59 -4.49
CA ILE A 66 -16.12 3.97 -3.46
C ILE A 66 -15.59 2.69 -2.82
N LYS A 67 -14.26 2.54 -2.79
CA LYS A 67 -13.58 1.50 -2.01
C LYS A 67 -12.77 2.16 -0.92
N VAL A 68 -12.84 1.64 0.29
CA VAL A 68 -12.04 2.08 1.42
C VAL A 68 -11.30 0.88 1.99
N ILE A 69 -10.02 1.04 2.28
CA ILE A 69 -9.28 0.18 3.19
C ILE A 69 -8.77 1.05 4.32
N TRP A 70 -8.78 0.54 5.55
CA TRP A 70 -8.23 1.27 6.68
C TRP A 70 -7.55 0.31 7.65
N THR A 71 -6.49 0.78 8.29
CA THR A 71 -5.83 0.11 9.41
C THR A 71 -5.87 1.04 10.63
N THR A 72 -5.85 0.45 11.82
CA THR A 72 -5.89 1.17 13.10
C THR A 72 -5.17 0.37 14.17
N THR A 73 -5.19 0.83 15.42
CA THR A 73 -4.60 0.14 16.57
C THR A 73 -4.96 -1.35 16.60
N GLY A 74 -3.94 -2.20 16.79
CA GLY A 74 -4.07 -3.66 16.83
C GLY A 74 -3.92 -4.36 15.48
N TYR A 75 -3.79 -3.61 14.38
CA TYR A 75 -3.48 -4.14 13.06
C TYR A 75 -1.98 -4.40 12.89
N TRP A 76 -1.65 -5.23 11.92
CA TRP A 76 -0.30 -5.66 11.58
C TRP A 76 0.65 -4.47 11.46
N LEU A 77 1.68 -4.47 12.31
CA LEU A 77 2.73 -3.45 12.38
C LEU A 77 2.24 -2.00 12.53
N PHE A 78 0.99 -1.81 12.99
CA PHE A 78 0.34 -0.50 12.94
C PHE A 78 0.97 0.52 13.90
N ASN A 79 1.39 1.67 13.36
CA ASN A 79 1.74 2.88 14.09
C ASN A 79 1.56 4.11 13.17
N ALA A 80 0.52 4.92 13.41
CA ALA A 80 0.18 6.07 12.56
C ALA A 80 1.22 7.20 12.62
N ASP A 81 1.82 7.47 13.79
CA ASP A 81 2.84 8.52 13.94
C ASP A 81 4.10 8.20 13.15
N ASN A 82 4.55 6.95 13.21
CA ASN A 82 5.68 6.48 12.41
C ASN A 82 5.35 6.53 10.92
N TYR A 83 4.14 6.10 10.53
CA TYR A 83 3.69 6.16 9.15
C TYR A 83 3.72 7.62 8.63
N LEU A 84 3.20 8.56 9.42
CA LEU A 84 3.27 9.99 9.12
C LEU A 84 4.71 10.49 9.00
N ASN A 85 5.57 10.13 9.96
CA ASN A 85 6.96 10.55 9.99
C ASN A 85 7.72 10.10 8.74
N TYR A 86 7.59 8.83 8.34
CA TYR A 86 8.28 8.29 7.17
C TYR A 86 7.69 8.84 5.87
N SER A 87 6.36 8.81 5.71
CA SER A 87 5.70 9.34 4.50
C SER A 87 5.98 10.84 4.27
N SER A 88 6.18 11.61 5.33
CA SER A 88 6.48 13.05 5.23
C SER A 88 7.89 13.37 4.71
N GLN A 89 8.80 12.40 4.73
CA GLN A 89 10.17 12.54 4.21
C GLN A 89 10.29 12.19 2.73
N GLU A 90 9.22 11.64 2.14
CA GLU A 90 9.21 11.15 0.77
C GLU A 90 8.75 12.21 -0.23
N ASN A 91 9.24 12.09 -1.47
CA ASN A 91 8.81 12.93 -2.57
C ASN A 91 7.88 12.17 -3.53
N TRP A 92 6.59 12.48 -3.45
CA TRP A 92 5.56 11.94 -4.35
C TRP A 92 5.13 12.94 -5.43
N GLY A 93 5.92 13.99 -5.66
CA GLY A 93 5.62 15.03 -6.64
C GLY A 93 5.70 14.54 -8.09
N PRO A 94 5.19 15.34 -9.04
CA PRO A 94 5.19 15.00 -10.46
C PRO A 94 6.58 14.70 -11.03
N ILE A 95 6.66 13.68 -11.87
CA ILE A 95 7.86 13.34 -12.64
C ILE A 95 7.86 14.16 -13.95
N PRO A 96 9.02 14.70 -14.39
CA PRO A 96 9.16 15.32 -15.71
C PRO A 96 8.68 14.40 -16.82
N ALA A 97 7.98 14.94 -17.82
CA ALA A 97 7.28 14.13 -18.83
C ALA A 97 8.18 13.14 -19.58
N ASP A 98 9.43 13.52 -19.84
CA ASP A 98 10.46 12.71 -20.50
C ASP A 98 11.06 11.61 -19.61
N LYS A 99 10.75 11.60 -18.30
CA LYS A 99 11.21 10.62 -17.32
C LYS A 99 10.09 9.74 -16.74
N ARG A 100 8.85 9.94 -17.18
CA ARG A 100 7.70 9.18 -16.69
C ARG A 100 7.77 7.75 -17.19
N THR A 101 7.66 6.81 -16.25
CA THR A 101 7.50 5.39 -16.56
C THR A 101 6.12 5.18 -17.22
N PRO A 102 6.04 4.50 -18.38
CA PRO A 102 4.76 4.23 -19.04
C PRO A 102 3.78 3.42 -18.17
N TYR A 103 2.48 3.62 -18.38
CA TYR A 103 1.39 2.97 -17.64
C TYR A 103 1.55 1.45 -17.49
N GLY A 104 1.89 0.76 -18.60
CA GLY A 104 2.07 -0.70 -18.59
C GLY A 104 3.28 -1.13 -17.76
N ASP A 105 4.34 -0.33 -17.76
CA ASP A 105 5.58 -0.62 -17.03
C ASP A 105 5.40 -0.39 -15.52
N LEU A 106 4.53 0.54 -15.12
CA LEU A 106 4.10 0.71 -13.73
C LEU A 106 3.38 -0.56 -13.23
N ILE A 107 2.42 -1.07 -14.01
CA ILE A 107 1.71 -2.32 -13.68
C ILE A 107 2.68 -3.51 -13.63
N TYR A 108 3.64 -3.57 -14.56
CA TYR A 108 4.67 -4.60 -14.57
C TYR A 108 5.52 -4.55 -13.29
N ALA A 109 6.02 -3.38 -12.90
CA ALA A 109 6.82 -3.21 -11.69
C ALA A 109 6.06 -3.66 -10.42
N ALA A 110 4.79 -3.27 -10.31
CA ALA A 110 3.94 -3.70 -9.20
C ALA A 110 3.71 -5.21 -9.19
N ASN A 111 3.40 -5.83 -10.33
CA ASN A 111 3.21 -7.28 -10.40
C ASN A 111 4.49 -8.05 -10.07
N ALA A 112 5.65 -7.61 -10.58
CA ALA A 112 6.92 -8.25 -10.26
C ALA A 112 7.17 -8.27 -8.75
N TYR A 113 6.93 -7.15 -8.06
CA TYR A 113 7.02 -7.09 -6.60
C TYR A 113 6.06 -8.06 -5.91
N MET A 114 4.81 -8.14 -6.37
CA MET A 114 3.81 -9.05 -5.80
C MET A 114 4.11 -10.53 -6.06
N ASP A 115 4.69 -10.85 -7.22
CA ASP A 115 5.10 -12.22 -7.57
C ASP A 115 6.33 -12.66 -6.78
N ALA A 116 7.20 -11.72 -6.38
CA ALA A 116 8.32 -12.02 -5.49
C ALA A 116 7.86 -12.55 -4.11
N PHE A 117 6.73 -12.06 -3.56
CA PHE A 117 6.15 -12.57 -2.31
C PHE A 117 5.75 -14.05 -2.38
N LEU A 118 5.26 -14.50 -3.55
CA LEU A 118 4.82 -15.88 -3.73
C LEU A 118 5.97 -16.79 -4.16
N GLU A 119 6.68 -16.40 -5.21
CA GLU A 119 7.61 -17.25 -5.95
C GLU A 119 9.08 -17.04 -5.56
N GLY A 120 9.39 -16.04 -4.74
CA GLY A 120 10.76 -15.68 -4.38
C GLY A 120 11.57 -15.10 -5.54
N LYS A 121 10.92 -14.69 -6.63
CA LYS A 121 11.55 -14.16 -7.86
C LYS A 121 11.96 -12.69 -7.72
N VAL A 122 12.76 -12.39 -6.70
CA VAL A 122 13.23 -11.02 -6.40
C VAL A 122 14.04 -10.40 -7.54
N ASP A 123 14.70 -11.22 -8.37
CA ASP A 123 15.52 -10.76 -9.51
C ASP A 123 14.70 -10.08 -10.63
N LEU A 124 13.39 -10.31 -10.69
CA LEU A 124 12.51 -9.71 -11.69
C LEU A 124 11.95 -8.35 -11.25
N VAL A 125 12.07 -8.02 -9.97
CA VAL A 125 11.57 -6.75 -9.45
C VAL A 125 12.52 -5.64 -9.88
N PRO A 126 12.02 -4.53 -10.47
CA PRO A 126 12.88 -3.44 -10.88
C PRO A 126 13.28 -2.60 -9.67
N TRP A 127 14.18 -3.10 -8.82
CA TRP A 127 14.65 -2.40 -7.63
C TRP A 127 15.36 -1.09 -7.98
N GLY A 128 15.01 -0.01 -7.27
CA GLY A 128 15.79 1.21 -7.20
C GLY A 128 16.57 1.28 -5.88
N TYR A 129 17.59 2.12 -5.85
CA TYR A 129 18.39 2.38 -4.67
C TYR A 129 18.59 3.90 -4.53
N PRO A 130 18.13 4.54 -3.43
CA PRO A 130 17.38 3.91 -2.34
C PRO A 130 15.95 3.46 -2.74
N CYS A 131 15.45 2.41 -2.11
CA CYS A 131 14.03 2.06 -2.07
C CYS A 131 13.58 1.84 -0.62
N VAL A 132 12.48 2.47 -0.22
CA VAL A 132 11.94 2.38 1.15
C VAL A 132 10.54 1.78 1.15
N ARG A 133 10.31 0.78 2.00
CA ARG A 133 8.98 0.23 2.28
C ARG A 133 8.49 0.73 3.64
N VAL A 134 7.26 1.23 3.69
CA VAL A 134 6.51 1.55 4.91
C VAL A 134 5.31 0.59 5.01
N GLU A 135 5.31 -0.24 6.04
CA GLU A 135 4.33 -1.32 6.25
C GLU A 135 3.73 -1.20 7.65
N GLY A 136 2.45 -0.79 7.72
CA GLY A 136 1.74 -0.51 8.97
C GLY A 136 2.29 0.67 9.79
N GLY A 137 3.52 1.11 9.56
CA GLY A 137 4.25 2.07 10.40
C GLY A 137 5.68 1.60 10.71
N MET A 138 6.04 0.38 10.30
CA MET A 138 7.44 -0.07 10.22
C MET A 138 8.05 0.39 8.91
N THR A 139 9.37 0.60 8.89
CA THR A 139 10.10 0.98 7.67
C THR A 139 11.30 0.08 7.42
N THR A 140 11.65 -0.13 6.15
CA THR A 140 12.95 -0.70 5.76
C THR A 140 14.03 0.37 5.59
N GLY A 141 13.66 1.65 5.57
CA GLY A 141 14.57 2.77 5.37
C GLY A 141 15.45 3.04 6.58
N ARG A 142 16.75 3.25 6.34
CA ARG A 142 17.76 3.63 7.32
C ARG A 142 18.39 4.99 6.99
N GLY A 143 17.89 5.66 5.95
CA GLY A 143 18.41 6.93 5.45
C GLY A 143 19.70 6.76 4.67
N ARG A 144 19.87 5.64 3.97
CA ARG A 144 21.10 5.30 3.23
C ARG A 144 20.82 5.12 1.74
N ASP A 145 21.86 5.37 0.94
CA ASP A 145 21.78 5.19 -0.53
C ASP A 145 21.55 3.73 -0.95
N ASP A 146 21.88 2.77 -0.07
CA ASP A 146 21.71 1.34 -0.27
C ASP A 146 20.42 0.77 0.33
N ASP A 147 19.49 1.62 0.81
CA ASP A 147 18.22 1.13 1.33
C ASP A 147 17.43 0.38 0.26
N THR A 148 16.77 -0.70 0.69
CA THR A 148 16.03 -1.61 -0.20
C THR A 148 14.65 -1.93 0.35
N CYS A 149 13.69 -2.06 -0.57
CA CYS A 149 12.33 -2.53 -0.30
C CYS A 149 12.25 -4.07 -0.19
N GLU A 150 13.30 -4.78 -0.62
CA GLU A 150 13.42 -6.24 -0.54
C GLU A 150 13.56 -6.74 0.91
N ALA A 151 14.12 -5.90 1.80
CA ALA A 151 14.40 -6.28 3.17
C ALA A 151 13.14 -6.84 3.88
N GLY A 152 13.27 -8.05 4.43
CA GLY A 152 12.19 -8.74 5.14
C GLY A 152 11.01 -9.15 4.25
N MET A 153 11.14 -9.16 2.92
CA MET A 153 10.12 -9.72 2.03
C MET A 153 10.05 -11.25 2.23
N PRO A 154 8.89 -11.81 2.59
CA PRO A 154 8.73 -13.25 2.73
C PRO A 154 8.61 -13.94 1.36
N ALA A 155 8.82 -15.26 1.33
CA ALA A 155 8.48 -16.12 0.19
C ALA A 155 7.31 -17.04 0.55
N GLY A 156 6.53 -17.48 -0.45
CA GLY A 156 5.39 -18.37 -0.27
C GLY A 156 4.09 -17.68 0.18
N VAL A 157 4.02 -16.34 0.13
CA VAL A 157 2.82 -15.57 0.45
C VAL A 157 2.09 -15.22 -0.85
N ASN A 158 0.90 -15.77 -1.03
CA ASN A 158 0.10 -15.48 -2.21
C ASN A 158 -0.57 -14.09 -2.09
N ILE A 159 -0.28 -13.21 -3.04
CA ILE A 159 -0.97 -11.93 -3.22
C ILE A 159 -1.90 -12.04 -4.43
N ALA A 160 -3.19 -12.24 -4.19
CA ALA A 160 -4.19 -12.56 -5.21
C ALA A 160 -5.18 -11.42 -5.47
N ASN A 161 -6.05 -11.59 -6.48
CA ASN A 161 -7.15 -10.67 -6.82
C ASN A 161 -6.71 -9.22 -7.01
N ARG A 162 -5.62 -9.04 -7.75
CA ARG A 162 -4.95 -7.74 -7.95
C ARG A 162 -5.79 -6.83 -8.86
N GLN A 163 -6.07 -5.62 -8.40
CA GLN A 163 -6.69 -4.56 -9.18
C GLN A 163 -5.83 -3.30 -9.09
N PHE A 164 -5.59 -2.63 -10.22
CA PHE A 164 -4.62 -1.54 -10.32
C PHE A 164 -5.33 -0.19 -10.50
N VAL A 165 -4.78 0.84 -9.88
CA VAL A 165 -5.03 2.25 -10.19
C VAL A 165 -3.66 2.89 -10.42
N VAL A 166 -3.48 3.60 -11.52
CA VAL A 166 -2.16 4.04 -12.00
C VAL A 166 -2.17 5.53 -12.32
N ASP A 167 -1.10 6.24 -11.99
CA ASP A 167 -0.89 7.64 -12.34
C ASP A 167 0.52 7.81 -12.94
N GLU A 168 0.60 8.01 -14.26
CA GLU A 168 1.87 8.18 -14.97
C GLU A 168 2.57 9.51 -14.62
N VAL A 169 1.81 10.54 -14.25
CA VAL A 169 2.36 11.86 -13.89
C VAL A 169 3.14 11.77 -12.58
N LEU A 170 2.58 11.02 -11.62
CA LEU A 170 3.21 10.74 -10.35
C LEU A 170 4.02 9.43 -10.37
N GLY A 171 4.11 8.69 -11.47
CA GLY A 171 4.77 7.37 -11.48
C GLY A 171 4.27 6.45 -10.36
N MET A 172 2.98 6.52 -10.04
CA MET A 172 2.36 5.79 -8.94
C MET A 172 1.51 4.65 -9.46
N VAL A 173 1.50 3.54 -8.74
CA VAL A 173 0.55 2.45 -8.95
C VAL A 173 0.15 1.88 -7.61
N VAL A 174 -1.15 1.82 -7.33
CA VAL A 174 -1.68 1.09 -6.18
C VAL A 174 -2.33 -0.20 -6.64
N VAL A 175 -2.03 -1.27 -5.92
CA VAL A 175 -2.62 -2.60 -6.10
C VAL A 175 -3.56 -2.84 -4.94
N TRP A 176 -4.84 -3.02 -5.23
CA TRP A 176 -5.80 -3.62 -4.31
C TRP A 176 -5.73 -5.14 -4.45
N CYS A 177 -5.57 -5.86 -3.34
CA CYS A 177 -5.34 -7.30 -3.39
C CYS A 177 -5.77 -8.02 -2.11
N ASN A 178 -5.77 -9.35 -2.19
CA ASN A 178 -5.87 -10.22 -1.02
C ASN A 178 -4.48 -10.74 -0.62
N PHE A 179 -4.04 -10.37 0.58
CA PHE A 179 -2.75 -10.76 1.16
C PHE A 179 -2.83 -12.10 1.89
N GLY A 180 -1.97 -13.05 1.53
CA GLY A 180 -1.82 -14.33 2.25
C GLY A 180 -3.02 -15.27 2.10
N GLY A 181 -3.71 -15.24 0.96
CA GLY A 181 -4.79 -16.19 0.64
C GLY A 181 -4.28 -17.60 0.32
N GLY A 182 -5.11 -18.61 0.51
CA GLY A 182 -4.77 -20.01 0.24
C GLY A 182 -6.01 -20.91 0.20
N PRO A 183 -5.85 -22.24 0.11
CA PRO A 183 -6.98 -23.18 -0.04
C PRO A 183 -8.09 -23.02 1.02
N ASN A 184 -7.74 -22.52 2.21
CA ASN A 184 -8.64 -22.37 3.36
C ASN A 184 -8.81 -20.91 3.83
N SER A 185 -8.34 -19.93 3.07
CA SER A 185 -8.42 -18.51 3.45
C SER A 185 -8.51 -17.62 2.20
N SER A 186 -9.46 -16.70 2.19
CA SER A 186 -9.56 -15.68 1.13
C SER A 186 -8.47 -14.60 1.24
N GLY A 187 -7.62 -14.63 2.27
CA GLY A 187 -6.58 -13.62 2.53
C GLY A 187 -7.12 -12.37 3.22
N ALA A 188 -6.21 -11.56 3.76
CA ALA A 188 -6.53 -10.25 4.32
C ALA A 188 -6.75 -9.24 3.19
N ALA A 189 -7.63 -8.26 3.39
CA ALA A 189 -7.70 -7.13 2.46
C ALA A 189 -6.43 -6.29 2.58
N ASP A 190 -5.90 -5.86 1.45
CA ASP A 190 -4.62 -5.19 1.41
C ASP A 190 -4.53 -4.21 0.25
N THR A 191 -3.74 -3.16 0.44
CA THR A 191 -3.22 -2.35 -0.66
C THR A 191 -1.71 -2.24 -0.58
N HIS A 192 -1.04 -2.32 -1.73
CA HIS A 192 0.33 -1.83 -1.89
C HIS A 192 0.36 -0.68 -2.88
N LEU A 193 0.82 0.48 -2.44
CA LEU A 193 1.11 1.63 -3.27
C LEU A 193 2.61 1.68 -3.58
N PHE A 194 2.95 1.86 -4.84
CA PHE A 194 4.32 1.93 -5.33
C PHE A 194 4.59 3.29 -5.97
N ARG A 195 5.75 3.87 -5.67
CA ARG A 195 6.39 4.91 -6.49
C ARG A 195 7.43 4.26 -7.38
N VAL A 196 7.39 4.61 -8.67
CA VAL A 196 8.36 4.16 -9.67
C VAL A 196 9.01 5.37 -10.34
N GLU A 197 10.33 5.46 -10.27
CA GLU A 197 11.12 6.52 -10.89
C GLU A 197 12.13 5.93 -11.86
N ASN A 198 12.18 6.43 -13.09
CA ASN A 198 13.04 5.90 -14.16
C ASN A 198 12.91 4.36 -14.32
N GLY A 199 11.69 3.85 -14.22
CA GLY A 199 11.39 2.42 -14.29
C GLY A 199 11.80 1.59 -13.08
N LYS A 200 12.23 2.20 -11.95
CA LYS A 200 12.68 1.52 -10.74
C LYS A 200 11.84 1.87 -9.51
N LEU A 201 11.61 0.90 -8.62
CA LEU A 201 10.89 1.10 -7.36
C LEU A 201 11.63 2.08 -6.45
N ARG A 202 10.90 3.02 -5.89
CA ARG A 202 11.42 4.06 -4.99
C ARG A 202 10.78 4.02 -3.60
N TYR A 203 9.45 3.93 -3.56
CA TYR A 203 8.68 3.86 -2.31
C TYR A 203 7.63 2.76 -2.42
N VAL A 204 7.37 2.08 -1.30
CA VAL A 204 6.31 1.09 -1.17
C VAL A 204 5.54 1.38 0.12
N HIS A 205 4.24 1.59 0.01
CA HIS A 205 3.33 1.78 1.12
C HIS A 205 2.37 0.61 1.19
N THR A 206 2.19 0.00 2.37
CA THR A 206 1.25 -1.11 2.52
C THR A 206 0.23 -0.87 3.62
N LEU A 207 -1.03 -1.21 3.33
CA LEU A 207 -2.14 -1.16 4.27
C LEU A 207 -2.79 -2.54 4.34
N THR A 208 -2.28 -3.39 5.21
CA THR A 208 -2.82 -4.74 5.40
C THR A 208 -3.89 -4.73 6.48
N HIS A 209 -5.15 -4.94 6.10
CA HIS A 209 -6.28 -5.07 7.02
C HIS A 209 -6.27 -6.45 7.71
N LEU A 210 -5.23 -6.71 8.49
CA LEU A 210 -4.98 -7.92 9.24
C LEU A 210 -4.70 -7.56 10.71
N LEU A 211 -5.46 -8.15 11.64
CA LEU A 211 -5.14 -8.01 13.06
C LEU A 211 -3.80 -8.67 13.36
N GLN A 212 -2.97 -8.01 14.16
CA GLN A 212 -1.67 -8.55 14.59
C GLN A 212 -1.83 -9.93 15.27
N SER A 213 -2.91 -10.13 16.03
CA SER A 213 -3.26 -11.39 16.68
C SER A 213 -3.66 -12.51 15.72
N SER A 214 -4.04 -12.15 14.48
CA SER A 214 -4.45 -13.09 13.43
C SER A 214 -3.30 -13.42 12.47
N PHE A 215 -2.16 -12.75 12.59
CA PHE A 215 -0.98 -13.08 11.79
C PHE A 215 -0.42 -14.45 12.21
N ARG A 216 -0.35 -15.37 11.24
CA ARG A 216 0.12 -16.75 11.42
C ARG A 216 1.45 -17.02 10.72
N GLY A 217 2.23 -15.99 10.44
CA GLY A 217 3.53 -16.14 9.76
C GLY A 217 4.36 -17.24 10.43
N GLY A 218 4.81 -18.19 9.60
CA GLY A 218 5.62 -19.32 10.02
C GLY A 218 6.91 -18.86 10.71
N ALA A 219 7.49 -19.75 11.51
CA ALA A 219 8.79 -19.59 12.15
C ALA A 219 9.95 -19.58 11.14
N THR A 220 10.00 -18.56 10.28
CA THR A 220 11.13 -18.31 9.36
C THR A 220 11.76 -16.93 9.55
N GLY A 221 11.13 -16.02 10.30
CA GLY A 221 11.84 -14.91 10.91
C GLY A 221 12.67 -15.46 12.07
N THR A 222 13.99 -15.51 11.93
CA THR A 222 14.88 -15.90 13.03
C THR A 222 14.61 -15.00 14.25
N GLU A 223 14.85 -15.50 15.48
CA GLU A 223 14.74 -14.71 16.72
C GLU A 223 15.50 -13.37 16.69
N ALA A 224 16.41 -13.17 15.72
CA ALA A 224 17.13 -11.93 15.50
C ALA A 224 16.23 -10.76 15.07
N ASP A 225 15.13 -11.00 14.32
CA ASP A 225 14.24 -9.93 13.82
C ASP A 225 13.21 -9.46 14.87
N ARG A 226 13.15 -10.14 16.01
CA ARG A 226 12.17 -9.87 17.08
C ARG A 226 12.74 -9.10 18.27
N ARG A 227 14.00 -8.67 18.22
CA ARG A 227 14.58 -7.87 19.29
C ARG A 227 14.30 -6.39 19.05
N PRO A 228 13.74 -5.64 20.02
CA PRO A 228 13.72 -4.19 19.94
C PRO A 228 15.16 -3.69 19.83
N ALA A 229 15.40 -2.71 18.96
CA ALA A 229 16.65 -1.99 18.93
C ALA A 229 16.88 -1.39 20.33
N ASN A 230 17.96 -1.82 20.99
CA ASN A 230 18.52 -1.11 22.14
C ASN A 230 19.16 0.20 21.67
#